data_AF-A0A554K9T7-F1
#
_entry.id   AF-A0A554K9T7-F1
#
_cell.length_a   1.000
_cell.length_b   1.000
_cell.length_c   1.000
_cell.angle_alpha   90.00
_cell.angle_beta   90.00
_cell.angle_gamma   90.00
#
_symmetry.space_group_name_H-M   'P 1'
#
loop_
_entity.id
_entity.type
_entity.pdbx_description
1 polymer ?
#
loop_
_entity_poly.entity_id
_entity_poly.type
_entity_poly.pdbx_seq_one_letter_code
_entity_poly.pdbx_strand_id
1 'polypeptide(L)'
;MSNKNLYFDDNAETAHIDAVVKGRKFFDEKTGDELNLKEGARVKITVSVYSLEEKEIKSHREIKRNKILDKGEILHFKFYVPGEEHRLYEFKVTLLNDLYLVQKGNKFSNLELCRCLVEADRTREKFEADSLNQAFMIASIKYKPNNKSHTCNVFKTFFYKDRRLEDLRIL
;
A
#
# COMPACT_ATOMS: atom_id res chain seq x y z
N MET A 1 -21.63 -12.06 9.71
CA MET A 1 -21.20 -12.65 8.42
C MET A 1 -19.78 -12.18 8.16
N SER A 2 -18.79 -13.06 8.23
CA SER A 2 -17.40 -12.68 7.99
C SER A 2 -17.20 -12.40 6.50
N ASN A 3 -16.83 -11.17 6.15
CA ASN A 3 -16.24 -10.87 4.84
C ASN A 3 -14.90 -11.60 4.75
N LYS A 4 -14.91 -12.87 4.34
CA LYS A 4 -13.71 -13.52 3.83
C LYS A 4 -13.42 -12.84 2.48
N ASN A 5 -12.53 -11.86 2.48
CA ASN A 5 -11.92 -11.38 1.25
C ASN A 5 -11.31 -12.61 0.54
N LEU A 6 -11.96 -13.03 -0.54
CA LEU A 6 -11.52 -14.13 -1.40
C LEU A 6 -10.40 -13.56 -2.29
N TYR A 7 -9.18 -13.64 -1.80
CA TYR A 7 -8.01 -13.23 -2.55
C TYR A 7 -7.87 -14.06 -3.84
N PHE A 8 -7.50 -13.39 -4.93
CA PHE A 8 -6.81 -14.07 -6.01
C PHE A 8 -5.47 -14.53 -5.44
N ASP A 9 -5.11 -15.79 -5.66
CA ASP A 9 -3.81 -16.30 -5.25
C ASP A 9 -2.74 -15.62 -6.11
N ASP A 10 -1.98 -14.70 -5.51
CA ASP A 10 -0.91 -13.96 -6.18
C ASP A 10 0.24 -14.90 -6.65
N ASN A 11 0.25 -16.16 -6.23
CA ASN A 11 1.24 -17.17 -6.67
C ASN A 11 0.71 -18.14 -7.74
N ALA A 12 -0.56 -18.05 -8.12
CA ALA A 12 -1.10 -18.86 -9.20
C ALA A 12 -0.59 -18.36 -10.57
N GLU A 13 -0.47 -19.26 -11.54
CA GLU A 13 -0.17 -18.87 -12.92
C GLU A 13 -1.36 -18.10 -13.50
N THR A 14 -1.16 -16.81 -13.80
CA THR A 14 -2.21 -15.91 -14.29
C THR A 14 -1.94 -15.47 -15.73
N ALA A 15 -2.98 -15.50 -16.57
CA ALA A 15 -2.96 -14.84 -17.89
C ALA A 15 -3.51 -13.42 -17.79
N HIS A 16 -2.81 -12.45 -18.38
CA HIS A 16 -3.31 -11.09 -18.57
C HIS A 16 -3.90 -10.97 -19.97
N ILE A 17 -5.19 -10.66 -20.05
CA ILE A 17 -5.94 -10.59 -21.30
C ILE A 17 -6.61 -9.23 -21.39
N ASP A 18 -6.26 -8.46 -22.43
CA ASP A 18 -6.98 -7.24 -22.79
C ASP A 18 -8.20 -7.64 -23.63
N ALA A 19 -9.38 -7.21 -23.18
CA ALA A 19 -10.64 -7.66 -23.75
C ALA A 19 -11.62 -6.52 -23.99
N VAL A 20 -12.37 -6.61 -25.08
CA VAL A 20 -13.47 -5.71 -25.41
C VAL A 20 -14.80 -6.41 -25.15
N VAL A 21 -15.72 -5.70 -24.49
CA VAL A 21 -17.09 -6.18 -24.28
C VAL A 21 -17.94 -5.85 -25.51
N LYS A 22 -18.54 -6.87 -26.11
CA LYS A 22 -19.57 -6.72 -27.17
C LYS A 22 -20.81 -7.50 -26.75
N GLY A 23 -21.91 -6.79 -26.50
CA GLY A 23 -23.10 -7.40 -25.90
C GLY A 23 -22.81 -7.93 -24.49
N ARG A 24 -22.99 -9.23 -24.25
CA ARG A 24 -22.71 -9.89 -22.96
C ARG A 24 -21.44 -10.77 -22.98
N LYS A 25 -20.59 -10.60 -23.98
CA LYS A 25 -19.43 -11.46 -24.24
C LYS A 25 -18.14 -10.64 -24.23
N PHE A 26 -17.05 -11.26 -23.79
CA PHE A 26 -15.70 -10.70 -23.85
C PHE A 26 -14.98 -11.26 -25.07
N PHE A 27 -14.29 -10.39 -25.78
CA PHE A 27 -13.46 -10.74 -26.94
C PHE A 27 -12.04 -10.29 -26.68
N ASP A 28 -11.07 -11.16 -26.96
CA ASP A 28 -9.65 -10.83 -26.88
C ASP A 28 -9.33 -9.71 -27.88
N GLU A 29 -8.74 -8.61 -27.42
CA GLU A 29 -8.51 -7.44 -28.26
C GLU A 29 -7.47 -7.71 -29.37
N LYS A 30 -6.54 -8.64 -29.13
CA LYS A 30 -5.46 -8.96 -30.06
C LYS A 30 -5.90 -9.91 -31.17
N THR A 31 -6.68 -10.93 -30.83
CA THR A 31 -7.11 -11.96 -31.80
C THR A 31 -8.49 -11.68 -32.38
N GLY A 32 -9.33 -10.95 -31.65
CA GLY A 32 -10.73 -10.73 -32.00
C GLY A 32 -11.65 -11.92 -31.63
N ASP A 33 -11.09 -12.99 -31.06
CA ASP A 33 -11.83 -14.20 -30.72
C ASP A 33 -12.59 -14.06 -29.39
N GLU A 34 -13.70 -14.79 -29.27
CA GLU A 34 -14.47 -14.84 -28.02
C GLU A 34 -13.70 -15.57 -26.91
N LEU A 35 -13.63 -14.96 -25.73
CA LEU A 35 -13.00 -15.56 -24.56
C LEU A 35 -13.88 -16.63 -23.93
N ASN A 36 -13.47 -17.89 -24.10
CA ASN A 36 -14.13 -19.04 -23.50
C ASN A 36 -13.43 -19.44 -22.20
N LEU A 37 -13.95 -18.97 -21.06
CA LEU A 37 -13.45 -19.30 -19.73
C LEU A 37 -14.14 -20.54 -19.16
N LYS A 38 -13.41 -21.33 -18.37
CA LYS A 38 -13.97 -22.49 -17.66
C LYS A 38 -14.99 -22.03 -16.61
N GLU A 39 -16.00 -22.84 -16.36
CA GLU A 39 -16.97 -22.57 -15.29
C GLU A 39 -16.26 -22.43 -13.93
N GLY A 40 -16.68 -21.45 -13.13
CA GLY A 40 -16.06 -21.12 -11.84
C GLY A 40 -14.77 -20.32 -11.95
N ALA A 41 -14.30 -19.97 -13.15
CA ALA A 41 -13.16 -19.08 -13.32
C ALA A 41 -13.41 -17.72 -12.65
N ARG A 42 -12.46 -17.29 -11.82
CA ARG A 42 -12.49 -15.95 -11.23
C ARG A 42 -11.79 -15.00 -12.18
N VAL A 43 -12.43 -13.87 -12.47
CA VAL A 43 -11.85 -12.80 -13.29
C VAL A 43 -11.71 -11.50 -12.50
N LYS A 44 -10.68 -10.72 -12.84
CA LYS A 44 -10.48 -9.36 -12.34
C LYS A 44 -10.65 -8.39 -13.51
N ILE A 45 -11.72 -7.63 -13.48
CA ILE A 45 -12.06 -6.67 -14.55
C ILE A 45 -11.56 -5.29 -14.13
N THR A 46 -10.74 -4.67 -14.97
CA THR A 46 -10.29 -3.29 -14.80
C THR A 46 -10.82 -2.46 -15.95
N VAL A 47 -11.75 -1.55 -15.67
CA VAL A 47 -12.36 -0.66 -16.67
C VAL A 47 -12.35 0.77 -16.19
N SER A 48 -12.52 1.70 -17.12
CA SER A 48 -12.82 3.10 -16.78
C SER A 48 -14.12 3.18 -15.99
N VAL A 49 -14.18 4.04 -14.96
CA VAL A 49 -15.40 4.22 -14.17
C VAL A 49 -16.57 4.74 -15.02
N TYR A 50 -16.27 5.40 -16.15
CA TYR A 50 -17.28 5.90 -17.10
C TYR A 50 -17.91 4.79 -17.95
N SER A 51 -17.34 3.58 -17.93
CA SER A 51 -17.87 2.41 -18.63
C SER A 51 -18.83 1.58 -17.75
N LEU A 52 -19.10 2.03 -16.51
CA LEU A 52 -20.00 1.36 -15.58
C LEU A 52 -21.37 2.06 -15.55
N GLU A 53 -22.41 1.28 -15.28
CA GLU A 53 -23.75 1.80 -14.97
C GLU A 53 -23.73 2.66 -13.69
N GLU A 54 -24.56 3.71 -13.62
CA GLU A 54 -24.55 4.67 -12.49
C GLU A 54 -24.67 4.01 -11.11
N LYS A 55 -25.50 2.95 -11.00
CA LYS A 55 -25.69 2.18 -9.77
C LYS A 55 -24.38 1.52 -9.27
N GLU A 56 -23.53 1.08 -10.19
CA GLU A 56 -22.24 0.46 -9.88
C GLU A 56 -21.17 1.53 -9.63
N ILE A 57 -21.24 2.68 -10.30
CA ILE A 57 -20.30 3.79 -10.08
C ILE A 57 -20.23 4.19 -8.61
N LYS A 58 -21.38 4.23 -7.92
CA LYS A 58 -21.45 4.66 -6.52
C LYS A 58 -20.60 3.78 -5.59
N SER A 59 -20.69 2.45 -5.72
CA SER A 59 -19.92 1.51 -4.89
C SER A 59 -18.41 1.59 -5.19
N HIS A 60 -18.03 1.86 -6.43
CA HIS A 60 -16.62 2.00 -6.84
C HIS A 60 -16.00 3.38 -6.56
N ARG A 61 -16.82 4.40 -6.27
CA ARG A 61 -16.36 5.74 -5.90
C ARG A 61 -16.33 6.00 -4.39
N GLU A 62 -17.00 5.17 -3.60
CA GLU A 62 -17.04 5.31 -2.15
C GLU A 62 -15.60 5.34 -1.58
N ILE A 63 -15.33 6.34 -0.73
CA ILE A 63 -14.06 6.46 -0.01
C ILE A 63 -14.32 6.11 1.44
N LYS A 64 -13.70 5.04 1.91
CA LYS A 64 -13.69 4.65 3.33
C LYS A 64 -12.38 5.10 3.94
N ARG A 65 -12.47 5.82 5.06
CA ARG A 65 -11.32 6.35 5.78
C ARG A 65 -11.34 5.81 7.20
N ASN A 66 -10.38 4.93 7.50
CA ASN A 66 -10.27 4.26 8.79
C ASN A 66 -9.05 4.81 9.52
N LYS A 67 -9.25 5.40 10.70
CA LYS A 67 -8.15 5.83 11.55
C LYS A 67 -7.44 4.60 12.10
N ILE A 68 -6.11 4.56 12.00
CA ILE A 68 -5.30 3.45 12.52
C ILE A 68 -4.43 3.84 13.71
N LEU A 69 -4.01 5.11 13.80
CA LEU A 69 -3.27 5.65 14.94
C LEU A 69 -3.65 7.11 15.19
N ASP A 70 -3.61 7.52 16.45
CA ASP A 70 -3.85 8.89 16.86
C ASP A 70 -2.59 9.76 16.69
N LYS A 71 -2.80 11.07 16.56
CA LYS A 71 -1.73 12.07 16.69
C LYS A 71 -0.94 11.85 17.98
N GLY A 72 0.38 11.96 17.90
CA GLY A 72 1.30 11.80 19.02
C GLY A 72 1.74 10.35 19.27
N GLU A 73 1.08 9.37 18.64
CA GLU A 73 1.55 7.99 18.65
C GLU A 73 2.93 7.87 17.99
N ILE A 74 3.68 6.87 18.46
CA ILE A 74 5.09 6.69 18.11
C ILE A 74 5.23 5.41 17.29
N LEU A 75 5.84 5.56 16.13
CA LEU A 75 6.31 4.49 15.26
C LEU A 75 7.83 4.39 15.33
N HIS A 76 8.35 3.23 14.95
CA HIS A 76 9.79 3.00 14.82
C HIS A 76 10.10 2.38 13.46
N PHE A 77 11.23 2.75 12.89
CA PHE A 77 11.82 2.00 11.77
C PHE A 77 13.31 1.87 11.98
N LYS A 78 13.88 0.84 11.37
CA LYS A 78 15.29 0.51 11.53
C LYS A 78 15.88 -0.09 10.26
N PHE A 79 17.17 0.13 10.06
CA PHE A 79 17.88 -0.46 8.93
C PHE A 79 19.37 -0.65 9.21
N TYR A 80 19.98 -1.63 8.52
CA TYR A 80 21.42 -1.83 8.48
C TYR A 80 22.05 -1.02 7.35
N VAL A 81 23.20 -0.40 7.59
CA VAL A 81 23.94 0.34 6.55
C VAL A 81 24.86 -0.65 5.82
N PRO A 82 24.82 -0.72 4.47
CA PRO A 82 25.77 -1.54 3.71
C PRO A 82 27.22 -1.18 4.03
N GLY A 83 28.06 -2.18 4.32
CA GLY A 83 29.45 -1.97 4.77
C GLY A 83 29.60 -1.74 6.29
N GLU A 84 28.50 -1.53 7.01
CA GLU A 84 28.44 -1.51 8.48
C GLU A 84 27.34 -2.47 8.96
N GLU A 85 27.34 -3.72 8.46
CA GLU A 85 26.23 -4.67 8.73
C GLU A 85 26.02 -4.97 10.22
N HIS A 86 27.04 -4.75 11.05
CA HIS A 86 26.95 -4.83 12.50
C HIS A 86 26.28 -3.61 13.18
N ARG A 87 25.92 -2.58 12.42
CA ARG A 87 25.33 -1.34 12.93
C ARG A 87 23.89 -1.19 12.44
N LEU A 88 22.99 -1.43 13.37
CA LEU A 88 21.57 -1.11 13.25
C LEU A 88 21.35 0.37 13.57
N TYR A 89 20.75 1.09 12.62
CA TYR A 89 20.28 2.46 12.81
C TYR A 89 18.80 2.43 13.10
N GLU A 90 18.39 3.09 14.18
CA GLU A 90 17.01 3.14 14.67
C GLU A 90 16.50 4.57 14.69
N PHE A 91 15.23 4.72 14.33
CA PHE A 91 14.57 6.01 14.20
C PHE A 91 13.21 5.94 14.89
N LYS A 92 12.97 6.93 15.75
CA LYS A 92 11.68 7.17 16.39
C LYS A 92 10.89 8.16 15.54
N VAL A 93 9.63 7.85 15.26
CA VAL A 93 8.76 8.67 14.43
C VAL A 93 7.52 9.03 15.22
N THR A 94 7.38 10.31 15.56
CA THR A 94 6.22 10.84 16.28
C THR A 94 5.23 11.41 15.27
N LEU A 95 3.99 10.92 15.29
CA LEU A 95 2.94 11.41 14.41
C LEU A 95 2.50 12.83 14.81
N LEU A 96 2.51 13.76 13.87
CA LEU A 96 2.05 15.14 14.08
C LEU A 96 0.57 15.32 13.75
N ASN A 97 -0.02 14.36 13.05
CA ASN A 97 -1.45 14.22 12.79
C ASN A 97 -1.88 12.75 12.91
N ASP A 98 -3.18 12.51 13.04
CA ASP A 98 -3.76 11.17 13.02
C ASP A 98 -3.40 10.43 11.71
N LEU A 99 -3.20 9.12 11.80
CA LEU A 99 -2.86 8.26 10.69
C LEU A 99 -4.09 7.49 10.20
N TYR A 100 -4.33 7.50 8.89
CA TYR A 100 -5.50 6.88 8.29
C TYR A 100 -5.14 5.91 7.16
N LEU A 101 -5.94 4.85 7.04
CA LEU A 101 -6.07 4.04 5.85
C LEU A 101 -7.24 4.56 5.02
N VAL A 102 -6.99 4.82 3.75
CA VAL A 102 -7.98 5.28 2.79
C VAL A 102 -8.18 4.20 1.73
N GLN A 103 -9.40 3.68 1.65
CA GLN A 103 -9.84 2.74 0.64
C GLN A 103 -10.79 3.44 -0.33
N LYS A 104 -10.53 3.30 -1.64
CA LYS A 104 -11.42 3.83 -2.69
C LYS A 104 -12.04 2.69 -3.48
N GLY A 105 -13.36 2.55 -3.36
CA GLY A 105 -14.10 1.41 -3.92
C GLY A 105 -13.51 0.09 -3.47
N ASN A 106 -13.26 -0.80 -4.44
CA ASN A 106 -12.73 -2.15 -4.19
C ASN A 106 -11.20 -2.22 -4.28
N LYS A 107 -10.50 -1.08 -4.29
CA LYS A 107 -9.02 -1.07 -4.30
C LYS A 107 -8.48 -1.42 -2.92
N PHE A 108 -7.21 -1.81 -2.86
CA PHE A 108 -6.50 -1.92 -1.59
C PHE A 108 -6.43 -0.56 -0.88
N SER A 109 -6.57 -0.58 0.44
CA SER A 109 -6.42 0.60 1.27
C SER A 109 -4.97 1.12 1.24
N ASN A 110 -4.79 2.40 1.00
CA ASN A 110 -3.50 3.07 1.04
C ASN A 110 -3.35 3.89 2.32
N LEU A 111 -2.12 4.08 2.76
CA LEU A 111 -1.83 4.99 3.86
C LEU A 111 -2.00 6.44 3.37
N GLU A 112 -2.76 7.23 4.10
CA GLU A 112 -2.87 8.67 3.85
C GLU A 112 -1.54 9.37 4.20
N LEU A 113 -1.29 10.53 3.58
CA LEU A 113 -0.15 11.36 3.93
C LEU A 113 -0.26 11.80 5.40
N CYS A 114 0.84 11.65 6.14
CA CYS A 114 0.90 11.98 7.55
C CYS A 114 2.17 12.77 7.86
N ARG A 115 2.02 13.94 8.48
CA ARG A 115 3.16 14.70 8.97
C ARG A 115 3.73 14.02 10.20
N CYS A 116 5.05 13.92 10.27
CA CYS A 116 5.73 13.26 11.37
C CYS A 116 7.06 13.93 11.69
N LEU A 117 7.46 13.82 12.95
CA LEU A 117 8.78 14.21 13.43
C LEU A 117 9.62 12.95 13.60
N VAL A 118 10.74 12.88 12.91
CA VAL A 118 11.70 11.78 12.99
C VAL A 118 12.84 12.18 13.90
N GLU A 119 13.26 11.27 14.78
CA GLU A 119 14.40 11.41 15.67
C GLU A 119 15.31 10.18 15.52
N ALA A 120 16.55 10.40 15.12
CA ALA A 120 17.55 9.35 15.04
C ALA A 120 18.07 9.02 16.45
N ASP A 121 18.01 7.75 16.85
CA ASP A 121 18.27 7.36 18.24
C ASP A 121 19.68 7.74 18.71
N ARG A 122 20.69 7.46 17.88
CA ARG A 122 22.11 7.68 18.21
C ARG A 122 22.54 9.14 18.18
N THR A 123 22.15 9.88 17.16
CA THR A 123 22.59 11.27 16.95
C THR A 123 21.67 12.27 17.64
N ARG A 124 20.47 11.84 18.05
CA ARG A 124 19.39 12.69 18.58
C ARG A 124 18.95 13.77 17.60
N GLU A 125 19.36 13.65 16.33
CA GLU A 125 19.01 14.57 15.27
C GLU A 125 17.53 14.42 14.91
N LYS A 126 16.89 15.56 14.62
CA LYS A 126 15.47 15.63 14.31
C LYS A 126 15.22 16.24 12.96
N PHE A 127 14.22 15.72 12.25
CA PHE A 127 13.71 16.32 11.02
C PHE A 127 12.22 16.02 10.84
N GLU A 128 11.52 16.90 10.13
CA GLU A 128 10.12 16.68 9.76
C GLU A 128 10.00 15.99 8.40
N ALA A 129 8.92 15.22 8.24
CA ALA A 129 8.52 14.64 6.96
C ALA A 129 6.99 14.66 6.82
N ASP A 130 6.50 14.81 5.59
CA ASP A 130 5.07 14.86 5.24
C ASP A 130 4.45 13.47 4.99
N SER A 131 5.26 12.41 5.06
CA SER A 131 4.79 11.02 5.05
C SER A 131 5.81 10.06 5.68
N LEU A 132 5.38 8.87 6.06
CA LEU A 132 6.29 7.79 6.50
C LEU A 132 7.28 7.37 5.40
N ASN A 133 6.86 7.39 4.12
CA ASN A 133 7.77 7.10 3.01
C ASN A 133 8.88 8.15 2.93
N GLN A 134 8.53 9.44 3.04
CA GLN A 134 9.51 10.51 3.03
C GLN A 134 10.42 10.46 4.27
N ALA A 135 9.87 10.12 5.45
CA ALA A 135 10.66 9.91 6.66
C ALA A 135 11.76 8.87 6.45
N PHE A 136 11.41 7.72 5.87
CA PHE A 136 12.38 6.69 5.52
C PHE A 136 13.36 7.17 4.46
N MET A 137 12.88 7.84 3.41
CA MET A 137 13.71 8.30 2.30
C MET A 137 14.79 9.30 2.77
N ILE A 138 14.42 10.30 3.59
CA ILE A 138 15.37 11.27 4.14
C ILE A 138 16.43 10.57 4.99
N ALA A 139 16.00 9.67 5.89
CA ALA A 139 16.94 8.87 6.69
C ALA A 139 17.84 7.99 5.79
N SER A 140 17.28 7.34 4.79
CA SER A 140 18.02 6.46 3.89
C SER A 140 19.05 7.23 3.05
N ILE A 141 18.70 8.39 2.51
CA ILE A 141 19.64 9.25 1.77
C ILE A 141 20.80 9.68 2.68
N LYS A 142 20.47 10.08 3.90
CA LYS A 142 21.47 10.59 4.86
C LYS A 142 22.42 9.50 5.36
N TYR A 143 21.88 8.36 5.79
CA TYR A 143 22.64 7.32 6.47
C TYR A 143 23.07 6.17 5.53
N LYS A 144 22.55 6.11 4.30
CA LYS A 144 22.94 5.15 3.25
C LYS A 144 23.06 5.80 1.86
N PRO A 145 23.86 6.86 1.66
CA PRO A 145 23.88 7.61 0.41
C PRO A 145 24.22 6.76 -0.83
N ASN A 146 24.95 5.66 -0.64
CA ASN A 146 25.35 4.75 -1.72
C ASN A 146 24.28 3.69 -2.07
N ASN A 147 23.13 3.69 -1.40
CA ASN A 147 22.08 2.72 -1.67
C ASN A 147 21.40 3.03 -3.00
N LYS A 148 21.14 2.01 -3.83
CA LYS A 148 20.52 2.21 -5.15
C LYS A 148 19.06 2.65 -5.07
N SER A 149 18.39 2.36 -3.95
CA SER A 149 16.99 2.73 -3.73
C SER A 149 16.79 3.27 -2.31
N HIS A 150 16.10 4.41 -2.21
CA HIS A 150 15.71 5.02 -0.93
C HIS A 150 14.21 4.89 -0.65
N THR A 151 13.53 3.98 -1.35
CA THR A 151 12.11 3.68 -1.12
C THR A 151 11.96 2.52 -0.14
N CYS A 152 10.77 2.43 0.49
CA CYS A 152 10.43 1.31 1.35
C CYS A 152 8.95 0.94 1.19
N ASN A 153 8.58 -0.24 1.71
CA ASN A 153 7.19 -0.57 1.96
C ASN A 153 6.87 -0.19 3.41
N VAL A 154 6.15 0.93 3.60
CA VAL A 154 5.83 1.45 4.94
C VAL A 154 5.16 0.42 5.86
N PHE A 155 4.34 -0.47 5.32
CA PHE A 155 3.64 -1.49 6.11
C PHE A 155 4.60 -2.54 6.69
N LYS A 156 5.68 -2.87 5.95
CA LYS A 156 6.67 -3.86 6.36
C LYS A 156 7.86 -3.25 7.10
N THR A 157 8.09 -1.95 6.93
CA THR A 157 9.25 -1.24 7.47
C THR A 157 8.99 -0.57 8.81
N PHE A 158 7.77 -0.07 9.04
CA PHE A 158 7.43 0.65 10.26
C PHE A 158 6.77 -0.28 11.29
N PHE A 159 7.09 -0.04 12.55
CA PHE A 159 6.61 -0.81 13.70
C PHE A 159 5.89 0.11 14.69
N TYR A 160 4.77 -0.39 15.23
CA TYR A 160 4.00 0.22 16.30
C TYR A 160 3.88 -0.79 17.44
N LYS A 161 4.38 -0.46 18.64
CA LYS A 161 4.37 -1.37 19.81
C LYS A 161 4.87 -2.78 19.44
N ASP A 162 6.03 -2.84 18.79
CA ASP A 162 6.68 -4.06 18.30
C ASP A 162 5.93 -4.88 17.23
N ARG A 163 4.80 -4.38 16.74
CA ARG A 163 4.03 -4.99 15.64
C ARG A 163 4.26 -4.24 14.35
N ARG A 164 4.22 -4.93 13.21
CA ARG A 164 4.34 -4.24 11.91
C ARG A 164 3.11 -3.38 11.69
N LEU A 165 3.29 -2.26 11.00
CA LEU A 165 2.16 -1.43 10.58
C LEU A 165 1.20 -2.22 9.66
N GLU A 166 1.71 -3.23 8.94
CA GLU A 166 0.91 -4.22 8.20
C GLU A 166 -0.16 -4.90 9.06
N ASP A 167 0.13 -5.18 10.33
CA ASP A 167 -0.79 -5.87 11.24
C ASP A 167 -1.97 -4.98 11.69
N LEU A 168 -1.89 -3.68 11.43
CA LEU A 168 -2.97 -2.71 11.68
C LEU A 168 -3.86 -2.50 10.46
N ARG A 169 -3.55 -3.12 9.31
CA ARG A 169 -4.47 -3.21 8.19
C ARG A 169 -5.56 -4.21 8.54
N ILE A 170 -6.51 -3.79 9.38
CA ILE A 170 -7.72 -4.56 9.61
C ILE A 170 -8.51 -4.58 8.29
N LEU A 171 -8.67 -5.79 7.75
CA LEU A 171 -9.39 -6.11 6.52
C LEU A 171 -10.91 -6.00 6.67
#